data_AF-A0A5M3WPG9-F1
#
_entry.id   AF-A0A5M3WPG9-F1
#
_cell.length_a   1.000
_cell.length_b   1.000
_cell.length_c   1.000
_cell.angle_alpha   90.00
_cell.angle_beta   90.00
_cell.angle_gamma   90.00
#
_symmetry.space_group_name_H-M   'P 1'
#
loop_
_entity.id
_entity.type
_entity.pdbx_description
1 polymer ?
#
loop_
_entity_poly.entity_id
_entity_poly.type
_entity_poly.pdbx_seq_one_letter_code
_entity_poly.pdbx_strand_id
1 'polypeptide(L)'
;MIAEDDSTAQNAPAWALRLRAQRRQRDWSQRDMVRVLVQAASDNLRQRLPERETILRRIKSYEAGQHQPKDPYRLLYCRAFQMSEAELFSEEADEPGISAAGDHDDEIAMMELARRAMASDVGEATLVHLEQAVDDLAMAYSRTPPQELAARTRRYLGYVARLIDAKKTLTEHRRLLIVGGWLSLLASTCNIDMRRFPVAEAQLDTAAHLSRQADCPEIQAWCLETRAWKSLTDKDFRRALELSQGAGEIAPRGGSAYIQATAQQARAWARLGVGTETRRALSRVEHMASGLPIPDQAEHHYRYDPAKSDAYTATTLAWVGDTAAEPYARSVLTRLEHPQDGPARPRRALAARLDLALALLATDQLDEAAAATTTAMTSGVMVPSHHWRVSEIITSVEARNAPEATELREIFQGLIAS
;
A
#
# COMPACT_ATOMS: atom_id res chain seq x y z
N MET A 1 54.82 -56.88 -9.31
CA MET A 1 53.37 -57.13 -9.28
C MET A 1 53.08 -58.06 -8.12
N ILE A 2 52.84 -57.49 -6.93
CA ILE A 2 52.19 -58.15 -5.80
C ILE A 2 51.26 -57.07 -5.24
N ALA A 3 49.97 -57.23 -5.53
CA ALA A 3 48.92 -56.39 -4.97
C ALA A 3 48.66 -56.89 -3.55
N GLU A 4 49.05 -56.11 -2.54
CA GLU A 4 48.60 -56.32 -1.16
C GLU A 4 47.24 -55.63 -0.99
N ASP A 5 46.20 -56.45 -1.11
CA ASP A 5 44.95 -56.45 -0.35
C ASP A 5 44.47 -55.11 0.27
N ASP A 6 44.03 -54.19 -0.59
CA ASP A 6 43.34 -52.94 -0.21
C ASP A 6 41.83 -53.17 0.09
N SER A 7 41.39 -54.42 0.08
CA SER A 7 39.98 -54.82 0.20
C SER A 7 39.46 -54.82 1.64
N THR A 8 40.31 -54.85 2.67
CA THR A 8 39.89 -54.87 4.08
C THR A 8 39.81 -53.48 4.71
N ALA A 9 40.35 -52.44 4.06
CA ALA A 9 40.41 -51.09 4.62
C ALA A 9 39.06 -50.34 4.54
N GLN A 10 38.15 -50.75 3.67
CA GLN A 10 36.88 -50.06 3.42
C GLN A 10 35.75 -50.37 4.42
N ASN A 11 35.94 -51.32 5.35
CA ASN A 11 34.92 -51.72 6.34
C ASN A 11 35.43 -51.73 7.80
N ALA A 12 36.56 -51.08 8.10
CA ALA A 12 37.07 -51.01 9.46
C ALA A 12 36.22 -50.02 10.31
N PRO A 13 35.93 -50.32 11.60
CA PRO A 13 35.20 -49.42 12.48
C PRO A 13 35.85 -48.04 12.62
N ALA A 14 35.05 -47.00 12.91
CA ALA A 14 35.51 -45.61 13.01
C ALA A 14 36.71 -45.45 13.97
N TRP A 15 36.67 -46.10 15.14
CA TRP A 15 37.77 -46.07 16.10
C TRP A 15 39.08 -46.66 15.54
N ALA A 16 39.02 -47.69 14.68
CA ALA A 16 40.21 -48.33 14.13
C ALA A 16 40.89 -47.43 13.10
N LEU A 17 40.08 -46.78 12.26
CA LEU A 17 40.54 -45.76 11.32
C LEU A 17 41.14 -44.56 12.05
N ARG A 18 40.52 -44.13 13.16
CA ARG A 18 41.00 -43.02 14.00
C ARG A 18 42.36 -43.34 14.65
N LEU A 19 42.56 -44.53 15.20
CA LEU A 19 43.87 -44.96 15.73
C LEU A 19 44.96 -44.89 14.65
N ARG A 20 44.65 -45.40 13.45
CA ARG A 20 45.56 -45.38 12.30
C ARG A 20 45.86 -43.95 11.84
N ALA A 21 44.85 -43.08 11.81
CA ALA A 21 44.98 -41.68 11.42
C ALA A 21 45.84 -40.90 12.43
N GLN A 22 45.57 -41.01 13.73
CA GLN A 22 46.34 -40.34 14.79
C GLN A 22 47.82 -40.75 14.79
N ARG A 23 48.10 -42.04 14.53
CA ARG A 23 49.47 -42.52 14.37
C ARG A 23 50.15 -41.94 13.11
N ARG A 24 49.46 -41.97 11.96
CA ARG A 24 50.00 -41.45 10.70
C ARG A 24 50.20 -39.94 10.71
N GLN A 25 49.30 -39.18 11.34
CA GLN A 25 49.42 -37.72 11.49
C GLN A 25 50.67 -37.30 12.27
N ARG A 26 51.18 -38.18 13.14
CA ARG A 26 52.42 -37.97 13.92
C ARG A 26 53.65 -38.60 13.26
N ASP A 27 53.52 -39.06 12.02
CA ASP A 27 54.56 -39.74 11.24
C ASP A 27 55.16 -40.97 11.93
N TRP A 28 54.37 -41.63 12.78
CA TRP A 28 54.82 -42.82 13.50
C TRP A 28 54.58 -44.08 12.67
N SER A 29 55.59 -44.93 12.53
CA SER A 29 55.38 -46.31 12.10
C SER A 29 54.67 -47.12 13.19
N GLN A 30 54.14 -48.30 12.85
CA GLN A 30 53.55 -49.20 13.86
C GLN A 30 54.59 -49.63 14.91
N ARG A 31 55.88 -49.72 14.55
CA ARG A 31 56.97 -49.99 15.50
C ARG A 31 57.23 -48.80 16.42
N ASP A 32 57.06 -47.57 15.93
CA ASP A 32 57.16 -46.37 16.76
C ASP A 32 56.01 -46.31 17.76
N MET A 33 54.81 -46.70 17.32
CA MET A 33 53.66 -46.82 18.20
C MET A 33 53.89 -47.84 19.33
N VAL A 34 54.56 -48.98 19.07
CA VAL A 34 54.98 -49.89 20.15
C VAL A 34 55.87 -49.16 21.17
N ARG A 35 56.85 -48.39 20.71
CA ARG A 35 57.76 -47.65 21.60
C ARG A 35 56.99 -46.63 22.45
N VAL A 36 56.07 -45.89 21.83
CA VAL A 36 55.24 -44.88 22.50
C VAL A 36 54.29 -45.52 23.52
N LEU A 37 53.63 -46.63 23.21
CA LEU A 37 52.75 -47.33 24.16
C LEU A 37 53.51 -47.88 25.38
N VAL A 38 54.74 -48.38 25.19
CA VAL A 38 55.60 -48.85 26.28
C VAL A 38 56.05 -47.68 27.17
N GLN A 39 56.34 -46.52 26.58
CA GLN A 39 56.68 -45.30 27.32
C GLN A 39 55.49 -44.75 28.10
N ALA A 40 54.28 -44.81 27.55
CA ALA A 40 53.04 -44.34 28.19
C ALA A 40 52.58 -45.20 29.39
N ALA A 41 53.16 -46.40 29.56
CA ALA A 41 52.87 -47.27 30.68
C ALA A 41 53.60 -46.80 31.96
N SER A 42 52.90 -46.88 33.11
CA SER A 42 53.54 -46.71 34.42
C SER A 42 54.52 -47.84 34.70
N ASP A 43 55.47 -47.65 35.61
CA ASP A 43 56.56 -48.61 35.82
C ASP A 43 56.06 -50.02 36.21
N ASN A 44 55.01 -50.11 37.03
CA ASN A 44 54.37 -51.39 37.38
C ASN A 44 53.72 -52.07 36.16
N LEU A 45 53.04 -51.30 35.32
CA LEU A 45 52.38 -51.81 34.13
C LEU A 45 53.39 -52.23 33.05
N ARG A 46 54.47 -51.45 32.89
CA ARG A 46 55.53 -51.69 31.91
C ARG A 46 56.21 -53.05 32.12
N GLN A 47 56.39 -53.47 33.38
CA GLN A 47 56.94 -54.79 33.72
C GLN A 47 56.04 -55.97 33.32
N ARG A 48 54.74 -55.73 33.14
CA ARG A 48 53.73 -56.76 32.82
C ARG A 48 53.30 -56.75 31.35
N LEU A 49 53.81 -55.80 30.56
CA LEU A 49 53.53 -55.76 29.13
C LEU A 49 54.21 -56.95 28.42
N PRO A 50 53.56 -57.55 27.42
CA PRO A 50 54.16 -58.62 26.64
C PRO A 50 55.30 -58.08 25.78
N GLU A 51 56.08 -58.99 25.19
CA GLU A 51 57.18 -58.63 24.29
C GLU A 51 56.73 -57.70 23.16
N ARG A 52 57.64 -56.84 22.71
CA ARG A 52 57.36 -55.80 21.70
C ARG A 52 56.74 -56.35 20.42
N GLU A 53 57.14 -57.55 20.00
CA GLU A 53 56.57 -58.21 18.81
C GLU A 53 55.09 -58.59 18.99
N THR A 54 54.71 -58.99 20.20
CA THR A 54 53.30 -59.25 20.54
C THR A 54 52.49 -57.97 20.54
N ILE A 55 53.04 -56.86 21.04
CA ILE A 55 52.39 -55.54 20.99
C ILE A 55 52.23 -55.10 19.54
N LEU A 56 53.26 -55.25 18.70
CA LEU A 56 53.20 -54.90 17.28
C LEU A 56 52.08 -55.65 16.55
N ARG A 57 51.95 -56.96 16.80
CA ARG A 57 50.85 -57.78 16.25
C ARG A 57 49.48 -57.28 16.71
N ARG A 58 49.34 -56.86 17.98
CA ARG A 58 48.10 -56.28 18.49
C ARG A 58 47.76 -54.96 17.80
N ILE A 59 48.72 -54.04 17.66
CA ILE A 59 48.53 -52.76 16.95
C ILE A 59 48.04 -52.99 15.51
N LYS A 60 48.63 -53.94 14.79
CA LYS A 60 48.18 -54.32 13.44
C LYS A 60 46.73 -54.80 13.43
N SER A 61 46.36 -55.66 14.37
CA SER A 61 44.99 -56.17 14.50
C SER A 61 43.99 -55.07 14.87
N TYR A 62 44.40 -54.11 15.72
CA TYR A 62 43.58 -52.98 16.13
C TYR A 62 43.33 -52.01 14.98
N GLU A 63 44.38 -51.62 14.25
CA GLU A 63 44.26 -50.69 13.10
C GLU A 63 43.57 -51.32 11.89
N ALA A 64 43.51 -52.66 11.83
CA ALA A 64 42.70 -53.40 10.88
C ALA A 64 41.24 -53.58 11.33
N GLY A 65 40.88 -53.13 12.53
CA GLY A 65 39.51 -53.22 13.07
C GLY A 65 39.09 -54.62 13.54
N GLN A 66 40.01 -55.58 13.61
CA GLN A 66 39.69 -56.97 13.95
C GLN A 66 39.39 -57.16 15.44
N HIS A 67 40.10 -56.43 16.30
CA HIS A 67 39.92 -56.48 17.75
C HIS A 67 40.01 -55.07 18.33
N GLN A 68 39.03 -54.67 19.14
CA GLN A 68 39.10 -53.37 19.81
C GLN A 68 40.08 -53.43 21.00
N PRO A 69 40.95 -52.42 21.19
CA PRO A 69 41.82 -52.35 22.35
C PRO A 69 41.03 -52.35 23.66
N LYS A 70 41.33 -53.32 24.52
CA LYS A 70 40.88 -53.35 25.92
C LYS A 70 42.00 -52.88 26.84
N ASP A 71 41.68 -52.66 28.11
CA ASP A 71 42.70 -52.36 29.11
C ASP A 71 43.76 -53.46 29.20
N PRO A 72 45.05 -53.08 29.33
CA PRO A 72 45.54 -51.71 29.57
C PRO A 72 45.75 -50.86 28.30
N TYR A 73 45.60 -51.42 27.09
CA TYR A 73 46.00 -50.75 25.84
C TYR A 73 45.14 -49.53 25.51
N ARG A 74 43.86 -49.57 25.86
CA ARG A 74 42.92 -48.46 25.67
C ARG A 74 43.42 -47.20 26.40
N LEU A 75 43.76 -47.34 27.68
CA LEU A 75 44.40 -46.28 28.47
C LEU A 75 45.76 -45.84 27.92
N LEU A 76 46.58 -46.77 27.43
CA LEU A 76 47.89 -46.44 26.86
C LEU A 76 47.76 -45.62 25.57
N TYR A 77 46.76 -45.91 24.73
CA TYR A 77 46.46 -45.14 23.53
C TYR A 77 45.96 -43.73 23.87
N CYS A 78 45.07 -43.59 24.86
CA CYS A 78 44.62 -42.29 25.35
C CYS A 78 45.80 -41.43 25.84
N ARG A 79 46.73 -42.02 26.62
CA ARG A 79 47.93 -41.32 27.08
C ARG A 79 48.91 -41.00 25.96
N ALA A 80 49.11 -41.93 25.01
CA ALA A 80 50.03 -41.76 23.89
C ALA A 80 49.59 -40.64 22.94
N PHE A 81 48.29 -40.52 22.68
CA PHE A 81 47.75 -39.49 21.79
C PHE A 81 47.30 -38.23 22.52
N GLN A 82 47.26 -38.26 23.86
CA GLN A 82 46.72 -37.19 24.71
C GLN A 82 45.25 -36.86 24.38
N MET A 83 44.47 -37.91 24.13
CA MET A 83 43.04 -37.83 23.83
C MET A 83 42.25 -38.58 24.88
N SER A 84 41.01 -38.18 25.12
CA SER A 84 40.09 -38.92 25.99
C SER A 84 39.66 -40.24 25.34
N GLU A 85 39.17 -41.16 26.17
CA GLU A 85 38.66 -42.44 25.68
C GLU A 85 37.44 -42.30 24.77
N ALA A 86 36.58 -41.32 25.05
CA ALA A 86 35.40 -41.02 24.25
C ALA A 86 35.78 -40.52 22.85
N GLU A 87 36.76 -39.62 22.74
CA GLU A 87 37.22 -39.10 21.45
C GLU A 87 37.92 -40.18 20.62
N LEU A 88 38.73 -41.03 21.24
CA LEU A 88 39.55 -41.98 20.50
C LEU A 88 38.77 -43.22 20.05
N PHE A 89 37.77 -43.63 20.82
CA PHE A 89 37.06 -44.89 20.62
C PHE A 89 35.54 -44.75 20.41
N SER A 90 35.04 -43.56 20.08
CA SER A 90 33.66 -43.40 19.63
C SER A 90 33.39 -44.20 18.36
N GLU A 91 32.19 -44.79 18.28
CA GLU A 91 31.68 -45.48 17.09
C GLU A 91 31.15 -44.50 16.03
N GLU A 92 30.91 -43.25 16.40
CA GLU A 92 30.58 -42.16 15.49
C GLU A 92 31.83 -41.79 14.69
N ALA A 93 31.75 -41.83 13.36
CA ALA A 93 32.81 -41.33 12.50
C ALA A 93 32.94 -39.82 12.72
N ASP A 94 34.17 -39.33 12.93
CA ASP A 94 34.41 -37.89 12.88
C ASP A 94 34.05 -37.44 11.46
N GLU A 95 32.90 -36.77 11.31
CA GLU A 95 32.61 -36.07 10.06
C GLU A 95 33.76 -35.10 9.81
N PRO A 96 34.36 -35.09 8.61
CA PRO A 96 35.40 -34.13 8.27
C PRO A 96 34.84 -32.74 8.50
N GLY A 97 35.51 -31.96 9.35
CA GLY A 97 35.06 -30.67 9.83
C GLY A 97 34.46 -29.79 8.74
N ILE A 98 33.24 -29.32 9.01
CA ILE A 98 32.59 -28.24 8.27
C ILE A 98 33.58 -27.06 8.26
N SER A 99 34.09 -26.79 7.06
CA SER A 99 34.94 -25.66 6.77
C SER A 99 34.24 -24.36 7.16
N ALA A 100 34.87 -23.56 8.03
CA ALA A 100 34.46 -22.18 8.32
C ALA A 100 34.40 -21.27 7.07
N ALA A 101 34.86 -21.74 5.90
CA ALA A 101 34.68 -21.05 4.63
C ALA A 101 33.26 -21.20 4.04
N GLY A 102 32.51 -22.26 4.39
CA GLY A 102 31.12 -22.44 3.95
C GLY A 102 30.14 -21.50 4.65
N ASP A 103 30.31 -21.31 5.97
CA ASP A 103 29.48 -20.39 6.76
C ASP A 103 29.62 -18.93 6.33
N HIS A 104 30.83 -18.47 5.97
CA HIS A 104 31.04 -17.11 5.48
C HIS A 104 30.52 -16.90 4.05
N ASP A 105 30.62 -17.91 3.17
CA ASP A 105 30.02 -17.83 1.83
C ASP A 105 28.49 -17.81 1.89
N ASP A 106 27.89 -18.57 2.82
CA ASP A 106 26.44 -18.54 3.08
C ASP A 106 26.01 -17.20 3.71
N GLU A 107 26.76 -16.66 4.66
CA GLU A 107 26.51 -15.33 5.24
C GLU A 107 26.62 -14.22 4.19
N ILE A 108 27.64 -14.24 3.33
CA ILE A 108 27.81 -13.29 2.22
C ILE A 108 26.68 -13.44 1.20
N ALA A 109 26.25 -14.67 0.89
CA ALA A 109 25.11 -14.92 0.00
C ALA A 109 23.80 -14.37 0.60
N MET A 110 23.59 -14.52 1.91
CA MET A 110 22.44 -13.95 2.61
C MET A 110 22.50 -12.42 2.66
N MET A 111 23.67 -11.83 2.89
CA MET A 111 23.89 -10.38 2.83
C MET A 111 23.69 -9.83 1.42
N GLU A 112 24.15 -10.53 0.39
CA GLU A 112 23.96 -10.16 -1.01
C GLU A 112 22.49 -10.27 -1.43
N LEU A 113 21.78 -11.29 -0.93
CA LEU A 113 20.33 -11.42 -1.10
C LEU A 113 19.60 -10.23 -0.46
N ALA A 114 19.94 -9.89 0.79
CA ALA A 114 19.39 -8.72 1.48
C ALA A 114 19.69 -7.42 0.72
N ARG A 115 20.93 -7.22 0.28
CA ARG A 115 21.34 -6.06 -0.51
C ARG A 115 20.57 -5.97 -1.83
N ARG A 116 20.36 -7.09 -2.53
CA ARG A 116 19.58 -7.12 -3.77
C ARG A 116 18.11 -6.80 -3.54
N ALA A 117 17.55 -7.29 -2.44
CA ALA A 117 16.18 -7.00 -2.03
C ALA A 117 15.97 -5.53 -1.62
N MET A 118 17.01 -4.89 -1.05
CA MET A 118 16.97 -3.48 -0.62
C MET A 118 17.38 -2.47 -1.71
N ALA A 119 18.01 -2.93 -2.80
CA ALA A 119 18.44 -2.04 -3.88
C ALA A 119 17.22 -1.44 -4.63
N SER A 120 17.22 -0.11 -4.77
CA SER A 120 16.13 0.67 -5.34
C SER A 120 16.66 1.77 -6.25
N ASP A 121 15.98 1.97 -7.37
CA ASP A 121 16.19 3.08 -8.32
C ASP A 121 15.18 4.24 -8.09
N VAL A 122 14.28 4.11 -7.10
CA VAL A 122 13.23 5.10 -6.82
C VAL A 122 13.71 6.10 -5.76
N GLY A 123 14.12 5.59 -4.59
CA GLY A 123 14.58 6.36 -3.44
C GLY A 123 13.47 7.11 -2.69
N GLU A 124 13.68 7.33 -1.39
CA GLU A 124 12.71 7.95 -0.47
C GLU A 124 12.29 9.36 -0.92
N ALA A 125 13.26 10.20 -1.31
CA ALA A 125 13.00 11.58 -1.70
C ALA A 125 12.05 11.69 -2.89
N THR A 126 12.14 10.77 -3.85
CA THR A 126 11.27 10.72 -5.02
C THR A 126 9.84 10.37 -4.61
N LEU A 127 9.67 9.41 -3.70
CA LEU A 127 8.34 9.02 -3.21
C LEU A 127 7.67 10.15 -2.44
N VAL A 128 8.39 10.78 -1.52
CA VAL A 128 7.88 11.94 -0.77
C VAL A 128 7.47 13.06 -1.73
N HIS A 129 8.27 13.33 -2.77
CA HIS A 129 7.91 14.33 -3.77
C HIS A 129 6.66 13.96 -4.57
N LEU A 130 6.50 12.69 -4.93
CA LEU A 130 5.31 12.19 -5.63
C LEU A 130 4.05 12.25 -4.77
N GLU A 131 4.16 11.91 -3.49
CA GLU A 131 3.08 12.00 -2.51
C GLU A 131 2.66 13.46 -2.31
N GLN A 132 3.61 14.37 -2.17
CA GLN A 132 3.33 15.81 -2.12
C GLN A 132 2.68 16.32 -3.41
N ALA A 133 3.12 15.83 -4.58
CA ALA A 133 2.52 16.21 -5.85
C ALA A 133 1.05 15.78 -5.97
N VAL A 134 0.68 14.62 -5.39
CA VAL A 134 -0.73 14.19 -5.30
C VAL A 134 -1.54 15.20 -4.49
N ASP A 135 -1.06 15.57 -3.31
CA ASP A 135 -1.73 16.54 -2.44
C ASP A 135 -1.88 17.89 -3.15
N ASP A 136 -0.81 18.41 -3.74
CA ASP A 136 -0.81 19.68 -4.47
C ASP A 136 -1.82 19.70 -5.61
N LEU A 137 -1.90 18.63 -6.40
CA LEU A 137 -2.87 18.50 -7.49
C LEU A 137 -4.31 18.39 -6.98
N ALA A 138 -4.53 17.65 -5.90
CA ALA A 138 -5.86 17.50 -5.28
C ALA A 138 -6.35 18.82 -4.65
N MET A 139 -5.45 19.65 -4.12
CA MET A 139 -5.74 21.01 -3.65
C MET A 139 -6.01 21.97 -4.81
N ALA A 140 -5.24 21.85 -5.90
CA ALA A 140 -5.38 22.68 -7.10
C ALA A 140 -6.72 22.45 -7.83
N TYR A 141 -7.34 21.27 -7.67
CA TYR A 141 -8.62 20.91 -8.27
C TYR A 141 -9.61 22.09 -8.24
N SER A 142 -9.94 22.65 -7.08
CA SER A 142 -10.98 23.69 -6.97
C SER A 142 -10.74 24.99 -7.76
N ARG A 143 -9.52 25.23 -8.28
CA ARG A 143 -9.10 26.48 -8.91
C ARG A 143 -8.55 26.33 -10.34
N THR A 144 -8.14 25.13 -10.73
CA THR A 144 -7.50 24.89 -12.03
C THR A 144 -8.52 24.32 -13.04
N PRO A 145 -8.52 24.78 -14.30
CA PRO A 145 -9.32 24.18 -15.37
C PRO A 145 -9.05 22.66 -15.50
N PRO A 146 -10.09 21.82 -15.63
CA PRO A 146 -9.92 20.36 -15.67
C PRO A 146 -8.97 19.85 -16.76
N GLN A 147 -8.92 20.50 -17.92
CA GLN A 147 -8.04 20.14 -19.04
C GLN A 147 -6.57 20.27 -18.63
N GLU A 148 -6.22 21.38 -17.97
CA GLU A 148 -4.88 21.67 -17.51
C GLU A 148 -4.48 20.73 -16.38
N LEU A 149 -5.36 20.53 -15.40
CA LEU A 149 -5.08 19.64 -14.28
C LEU A 149 -4.94 18.18 -14.72
N ALA A 150 -5.79 17.71 -15.65
CA ALA A 150 -5.67 16.38 -16.23
C ALA A 150 -4.34 16.20 -16.98
N ALA A 151 -3.87 17.21 -17.70
CA ALA A 151 -2.58 17.16 -18.39
C ALA A 151 -1.41 17.08 -17.39
N ARG A 152 -1.43 17.88 -16.32
CA ARG A 152 -0.43 17.83 -15.24
C ARG A 152 -0.42 16.45 -14.55
N THR A 153 -1.59 15.96 -14.18
CA THR A 153 -1.78 14.64 -13.53
C THR A 153 -1.27 13.49 -14.41
N ARG A 154 -1.52 13.55 -15.73
CA ARG A 154 -1.03 12.54 -16.68
C ARG A 154 0.50 12.47 -16.75
N ARG A 155 1.20 13.60 -16.62
CA ARG A 155 2.68 13.61 -16.58
C ARG A 155 3.21 12.84 -15.38
N TYR A 156 2.61 13.04 -14.20
CA TYR A 156 2.96 12.28 -13.00
C TYR A 156 2.61 10.79 -13.14
N LEU A 157 1.44 10.45 -13.70
CA LEU A 157 1.10 9.04 -13.99
C LEU A 157 2.12 8.37 -14.91
N GLY A 158 2.58 9.05 -15.96
CA GLY A 158 3.64 8.54 -16.83
C GLY A 158 4.97 8.35 -16.11
N TYR A 159 5.30 9.23 -15.16
CA TYR A 159 6.50 9.06 -14.34
C TYR A 159 6.38 7.90 -13.36
N VAL A 160 5.25 7.77 -12.65
CA VAL A 160 4.95 6.64 -11.76
C VAL A 160 5.00 5.31 -12.52
N ALA A 161 4.43 5.25 -13.74
CA ALA A 161 4.50 4.04 -14.57
C ALA A 161 5.95 3.61 -14.85
N ARG A 162 6.84 4.55 -15.19
CA ARG A 162 8.28 4.24 -15.38
C ARG A 162 8.95 3.75 -14.11
N LEU A 163 8.58 4.29 -12.94
CA LEU A 163 9.13 3.84 -11.65
C LEU A 163 8.56 2.49 -11.22
N ILE A 164 7.34 2.14 -11.65
CA ILE A 164 6.77 0.80 -11.46
C ILE A 164 7.59 -0.25 -12.23
N ASP A 165 8.18 0.11 -13.38
CA ASP A 165 9.06 -0.79 -14.13
C ASP A 165 10.50 -0.86 -13.58
N ALA A 166 10.89 0.09 -12.72
CA ALA A 166 12.23 0.18 -12.15
C ALA A 166 12.46 -0.78 -10.96
N LYS A 167 13.73 -0.96 -10.56
CA LYS A 167 14.06 -1.75 -9.36
C LYS A 167 13.63 -0.99 -8.11
N LYS A 168 12.95 -1.69 -7.19
CA LYS A 168 12.34 -1.10 -5.99
C LYS A 168 12.07 -2.18 -4.96
N THR A 169 12.01 -1.77 -3.70
CA THR A 169 11.52 -2.61 -2.59
C THR A 169 10.00 -2.78 -2.65
N LEU A 170 9.45 -3.74 -1.91
CA LEU A 170 8.01 -3.94 -1.80
C LEU A 170 7.29 -2.72 -1.20
N THR A 171 7.91 -2.08 -0.20
CA THR A 171 7.37 -0.87 0.43
C THR A 171 7.26 0.28 -0.57
N GLU A 172 8.31 0.53 -1.34
CA GLU A 172 8.30 1.56 -2.38
C GLU A 172 7.31 1.22 -3.50
N HIS A 173 7.20 -0.06 -3.88
CA HIS A 173 6.18 -0.49 -4.84
C HIS A 173 4.77 -0.19 -4.35
N ARG A 174 4.43 -0.56 -3.10
CA ARG A 174 3.12 -0.26 -2.50
C ARG A 174 2.84 1.25 -2.51
N ARG A 175 3.82 2.08 -2.15
CA ARG A 175 3.69 3.55 -2.18
C ARG A 175 3.46 4.09 -3.60
N LEU A 176 4.19 3.59 -4.60
CA LEU A 176 3.96 3.96 -6.01
C LEU A 176 2.55 3.57 -6.49
N LEU A 177 2.04 2.42 -6.07
CA LEU A 177 0.68 2.00 -6.39
C LEU A 177 -0.36 2.93 -5.74
N ILE A 178 -0.15 3.37 -4.49
CA ILE A 178 -1.00 4.36 -3.81
C ILE A 178 -0.99 5.70 -4.55
N VAL A 179 0.20 6.22 -4.88
CA VAL A 179 0.36 7.46 -5.67
C VAL A 179 -0.35 7.33 -7.01
N GLY A 180 -0.11 6.24 -7.75
CA GLY A 180 -0.76 5.98 -9.03
C GLY A 180 -2.29 5.89 -8.90
N GLY A 181 -2.78 5.29 -7.81
CA GLY A 181 -4.20 5.21 -7.50
C GLY A 181 -4.84 6.59 -7.33
N TRP A 182 -4.25 7.45 -6.50
CA TRP A 182 -4.75 8.81 -6.29
C TRP A 182 -4.68 9.68 -7.55
N LEU A 183 -3.58 9.61 -8.31
CA LEU A 183 -3.44 10.35 -9.56
C LEU A 183 -4.46 9.87 -10.61
N SER A 184 -4.69 8.56 -10.71
CA SER A 184 -5.67 8.00 -11.65
C SER A 184 -7.10 8.41 -11.25
N LEU A 185 -7.42 8.39 -9.96
CA LEU A 185 -8.69 8.88 -9.43
C LEU A 185 -8.89 10.38 -9.75
N LEU A 186 -7.90 11.25 -9.48
CA LEU A 186 -7.97 12.68 -9.82
C LEU A 186 -8.12 12.94 -11.31
N ALA A 187 -7.39 12.20 -12.15
CA ALA A 187 -7.53 12.31 -13.59
C ALA A 187 -8.94 11.93 -14.04
N SER A 188 -9.56 10.91 -13.41
CA SER A 188 -10.96 10.54 -13.67
C SER A 188 -11.92 11.67 -13.32
N THR A 189 -11.78 12.26 -12.13
CA THR A 189 -12.62 13.38 -11.68
C THR A 189 -12.59 14.53 -12.68
N CYS A 190 -11.40 14.91 -13.19
CA CYS A 190 -11.27 15.91 -14.24
C CYS A 190 -11.94 15.48 -15.56
N ASN A 191 -11.85 14.20 -15.94
CA ASN A 191 -12.52 13.70 -17.15
C ASN A 191 -14.04 13.64 -17.01
N ILE A 192 -14.59 13.39 -15.80
CA ILE A 192 -16.03 13.50 -15.53
C ILE A 192 -16.48 14.95 -15.65
N ASP A 193 -15.71 15.91 -15.12
CA ASP A 193 -15.97 17.34 -15.28
C ASP A 193 -16.10 17.73 -16.77
N MET A 194 -15.25 17.15 -17.62
CA MET A 194 -15.26 17.34 -19.07
C MET A 194 -16.22 16.40 -19.83
N ARG A 195 -17.03 15.59 -19.12
CA ARG A 195 -17.94 14.56 -19.68
C ARG A 195 -17.26 13.52 -20.60
N ARG A 196 -15.98 13.24 -20.39
CA ARG A 196 -15.20 12.19 -21.10
C ARG A 196 -15.33 10.84 -20.40
N PHE A 197 -16.54 10.31 -20.34
CA PHE A 197 -16.89 9.19 -19.48
C PHE A 197 -16.12 7.88 -19.73
N PRO A 198 -15.86 7.43 -20.98
CA PRO A 198 -15.12 6.18 -21.19
C PRO A 198 -13.70 6.23 -20.62
N VAL A 199 -13.02 7.37 -20.77
CA VAL A 199 -11.68 7.58 -20.21
C VAL A 199 -11.73 7.68 -18.69
N ALA A 200 -12.72 8.38 -18.14
CA ALA A 200 -12.92 8.48 -16.71
C ALA A 200 -13.14 7.12 -16.05
N GLU A 201 -13.95 6.25 -16.66
CA GLU A 201 -14.24 4.92 -16.13
C GLU A 201 -12.98 4.04 -16.14
N ALA A 202 -12.22 4.03 -17.23
CA ALA A 202 -10.95 3.29 -17.29
C ALA A 202 -9.94 3.76 -16.23
N GLN A 203 -9.94 5.05 -15.91
CA GLN A 203 -9.10 5.61 -14.85
C GLN A 203 -9.60 5.24 -13.44
N LEU A 204 -10.92 5.12 -13.22
CA LEU A 204 -11.48 4.60 -11.98
C LEU A 204 -11.18 3.12 -11.80
N ASP A 205 -11.26 2.34 -12.86
CA ASP A 205 -10.88 0.91 -12.84
C ASP A 205 -9.40 0.73 -12.52
N THR A 206 -8.54 1.56 -13.12
CA THR A 206 -7.11 1.59 -12.83
C THR A 206 -6.87 1.97 -11.36
N ALA A 207 -7.49 3.03 -10.85
CA ALA A 207 -7.35 3.45 -9.46
C ALA A 207 -7.83 2.38 -8.47
N ALA A 208 -8.97 1.75 -8.74
CA ALA A 208 -9.52 0.66 -7.94
C ALA A 208 -8.60 -0.58 -7.98
N HIS A 209 -7.99 -0.89 -9.12
CA HIS A 209 -7.05 -2.00 -9.24
C HIS A 209 -5.77 -1.75 -8.42
N LEU A 210 -5.13 -0.59 -8.62
CA LEU A 210 -3.91 -0.22 -7.89
C LEU A 210 -4.14 -0.19 -6.38
N SER A 211 -5.27 0.35 -5.94
CA SER A 211 -5.62 0.42 -4.52
C SER A 211 -5.95 -0.94 -3.88
N ARG A 212 -6.45 -1.93 -4.64
CA ARG A 212 -6.57 -3.32 -4.14
C ARG A 212 -5.19 -3.96 -3.97
N GLN A 213 -4.30 -3.80 -4.94
CA GLN A 213 -2.93 -4.31 -4.86
C GLN A 213 -2.14 -3.66 -3.72
N ALA A 214 -2.40 -2.38 -3.47
CA ALA A 214 -1.79 -1.62 -2.38
C ALA A 214 -2.55 -1.71 -1.05
N ASP A 215 -3.63 -2.50 -0.98
CA ASP A 215 -4.49 -2.65 0.20
C ASP A 215 -4.81 -1.29 0.86
N CYS A 216 -5.34 -0.39 0.04
CA CYS A 216 -5.72 0.98 0.40
C CYS A 216 -7.25 1.14 0.21
N PRO A 217 -8.07 0.81 1.22
CA PRO A 217 -9.53 0.85 1.11
C PRO A 217 -10.08 2.27 0.92
N GLU A 218 -9.38 3.31 1.38
CA GLU A 218 -9.79 4.72 1.20
C GLU A 218 -9.92 5.08 -0.29
N ILE A 219 -8.93 4.74 -1.13
CA ILE A 219 -8.98 5.01 -2.58
C ILE A 219 -10.12 4.21 -3.23
N GLN A 220 -10.33 2.96 -2.82
CA GLN A 220 -11.41 2.12 -3.35
C GLN A 220 -12.79 2.74 -3.08
N ALA A 221 -13.00 3.22 -1.86
CA ALA A 221 -14.23 3.92 -1.49
C ALA A 221 -14.42 5.21 -2.29
N TRP A 222 -13.35 6.02 -2.48
CA TRP A 222 -13.42 7.21 -3.32
C TRP A 222 -13.72 6.90 -4.79
N CYS A 223 -13.24 5.76 -5.32
CA CYS A 223 -13.60 5.34 -6.68
C CYS A 223 -15.11 5.08 -6.81
N LEU A 224 -15.73 4.43 -5.80
CA LEU A 224 -17.18 4.21 -5.78
C LEU A 224 -17.95 5.51 -5.57
N GLU A 225 -17.48 6.39 -4.69
CA GLU A 225 -18.08 7.70 -4.47
C GLU A 225 -18.04 8.57 -5.73
N THR A 226 -16.92 8.56 -6.46
CA THR A 226 -16.77 9.31 -7.72
C THR A 226 -17.72 8.77 -8.80
N ARG A 227 -17.93 7.44 -8.86
CA ARG A 227 -18.98 6.84 -9.72
C ARG A 227 -20.37 7.23 -9.27
N ALA A 228 -20.62 7.32 -7.96
CA ALA A 228 -21.90 7.78 -7.42
C ALA A 228 -22.17 9.23 -7.83
N TRP A 229 -21.17 10.10 -7.77
CA TRP A 229 -21.27 11.48 -8.26
C TRP A 229 -21.52 11.58 -9.77
N LYS A 230 -20.83 10.79 -10.58
CA LYS A 230 -21.12 10.70 -12.03
C LYS A 230 -22.57 10.26 -12.27
N SER A 231 -23.03 9.20 -11.60
CA SER A 231 -24.41 8.69 -11.74
C SER A 231 -25.45 9.71 -11.32
N LEU A 232 -25.18 10.46 -10.24
CA LEU A 232 -26.03 11.55 -9.77
C LEU A 232 -26.16 12.67 -10.83
N THR A 233 -25.06 13.00 -11.51
CA THR A 233 -25.00 14.01 -12.58
C THR A 233 -25.77 13.56 -13.83
N ASP A 234 -25.77 12.26 -14.13
CA ASP A 234 -26.56 11.65 -15.22
C ASP A 234 -28.00 11.33 -14.83
N LYS A 235 -28.43 11.75 -13.63
CA LYS A 235 -29.78 11.56 -13.07
C LYS A 235 -30.17 10.12 -12.77
N ASP A 236 -29.22 9.19 -12.71
CA ASP A 236 -29.43 7.84 -12.19
C ASP A 236 -29.25 7.82 -10.67
N PHE A 237 -30.28 8.31 -9.96
CA PHE A 237 -30.25 8.50 -8.52
C PHE A 237 -30.24 7.18 -7.73
N ARG A 238 -30.88 6.14 -8.27
CA ARG A 238 -30.84 4.80 -7.64
C ARG A 238 -29.44 4.24 -7.71
N ARG A 239 -28.78 4.32 -8.87
CA ARG A 239 -27.39 3.88 -9.00
C ARG A 239 -26.44 4.70 -8.14
N ALA A 240 -26.66 6.02 -8.06
CA ALA A 240 -25.88 6.90 -7.18
C ALA A 240 -26.00 6.47 -5.71
N LEU A 241 -27.20 6.11 -5.26
CA LEU A 241 -27.43 5.60 -3.91
C LEU A 241 -26.70 4.27 -3.67
N GLU A 242 -26.87 3.28 -4.56
CA GLU A 242 -26.21 1.97 -4.43
C GLU A 242 -24.68 2.11 -4.34
N LEU A 243 -24.09 2.93 -5.22
CA LEU A 243 -22.65 3.16 -5.26
C LEU A 243 -22.15 3.88 -3.99
N SER A 244 -22.91 4.86 -3.49
CA SER A 244 -22.54 5.57 -2.26
C SER A 244 -22.74 4.73 -0.99
N GLN A 245 -23.65 3.76 -1.00
CA GLN A 245 -23.75 2.75 0.07
C GLN A 245 -22.55 1.80 0.03
N GLY A 246 -22.20 1.26 -1.14
CA GLY A 246 -21.01 0.41 -1.31
C GLY A 246 -19.71 1.13 -0.96
N ALA A 247 -19.59 2.42 -1.27
CA ALA A 247 -18.46 3.24 -0.83
C ALA A 247 -18.36 3.30 0.71
N GLY A 248 -19.49 3.43 1.40
CA GLY A 248 -19.55 3.43 2.87
C GLY A 248 -19.24 2.07 3.52
N GLU A 249 -19.46 0.96 2.81
CA GLU A 249 -19.11 -0.38 3.27
C GLU A 249 -17.59 -0.63 3.23
N ILE A 250 -16.89 -0.06 2.24
CA ILE A 250 -15.45 -0.22 2.06
C ILE A 250 -14.63 0.82 2.84
N ALA A 251 -15.15 2.04 2.98
CA ALA A 251 -14.39 3.14 3.56
C ALA A 251 -13.99 2.87 5.02
N PRO A 252 -12.73 3.18 5.40
CA PRO A 252 -12.32 3.21 6.80
C PRO A 252 -13.26 4.06 7.65
N ARG A 253 -13.66 3.55 8.83
CA ARG A 253 -14.49 4.31 9.77
C ARG A 253 -13.72 5.56 10.21
N GLY A 254 -14.37 6.73 10.11
CA GLY A 254 -13.74 8.02 10.39
C GLY A 254 -12.88 8.58 9.25
N GLY A 255 -12.72 7.84 8.15
CA GLY A 255 -12.04 8.31 6.94
C GLY A 255 -12.86 9.34 6.16
N SER A 256 -12.19 10.10 5.29
CA SER A 256 -12.84 11.16 4.51
C SER A 256 -13.83 10.59 3.49
N ALA A 257 -13.50 9.47 2.87
CA ALA A 257 -14.39 8.75 1.96
C ALA A 257 -15.69 8.31 2.63
N TYR A 258 -15.65 7.89 3.90
CA TYR A 258 -16.83 7.42 4.62
C TYR A 258 -17.85 8.55 4.86
N ILE A 259 -17.35 9.72 5.27
CA ILE A 259 -18.19 10.91 5.52
C ILE A 259 -18.77 11.40 4.20
N GLN A 260 -17.92 11.52 3.17
CA GLN A 260 -18.34 11.92 1.84
C GLN A 260 -19.40 10.97 1.26
N ALA A 261 -19.18 9.65 1.32
CA ALA A 261 -20.13 8.65 0.85
C ALA A 261 -21.49 8.80 1.56
N THR A 262 -21.48 9.08 2.87
CA THR A 262 -22.72 9.31 3.63
C THR A 262 -23.42 10.59 3.19
N ALA A 263 -22.69 11.67 2.89
CA ALA A 263 -23.25 12.90 2.36
C ALA A 263 -23.84 12.71 0.95
N GLN A 264 -23.21 11.86 0.13
CA GLN A 264 -23.69 11.49 -1.18
C GLN A 264 -24.98 10.64 -1.12
N GLN A 265 -25.12 9.76 -0.12
CA GLN A 265 -26.37 9.06 0.14
C GLN A 265 -27.51 10.04 0.45
N ALA A 266 -27.27 11.06 1.28
CA ALA A 266 -28.28 12.07 1.61
C ALA A 266 -28.79 12.79 0.36
N ARG A 267 -27.87 13.19 -0.53
CA ARG A 267 -28.17 13.78 -1.84
C ARG A 267 -28.96 12.85 -2.74
N ALA A 268 -28.60 11.57 -2.81
CA ALA A 268 -29.32 10.59 -3.61
C ALA A 268 -30.75 10.37 -3.07
N TRP A 269 -30.92 10.24 -1.75
CA TRP A 269 -32.24 10.13 -1.11
C TRP A 269 -33.12 11.36 -1.37
N ALA A 270 -32.55 12.56 -1.30
CA ALA A 270 -33.25 13.80 -1.63
C ALA A 270 -33.81 13.76 -3.06
N ARG A 271 -32.99 13.36 -4.03
CA ARG A 271 -33.42 13.23 -5.44
C ARG A 271 -34.43 12.12 -5.68
N LEU A 272 -34.46 11.10 -4.82
CA LEU A 272 -35.46 10.03 -4.84
C LEU A 272 -36.75 10.41 -4.08
N GLY A 273 -36.81 11.58 -3.44
CA GLY A 273 -37.98 12.04 -2.68
C GLY A 273 -38.16 11.33 -1.32
N VAL A 274 -37.14 10.64 -0.80
CA VAL A 274 -37.23 9.86 0.45
C VAL A 274 -36.80 10.73 1.64
N GLY A 275 -37.64 11.68 2.03
CA GLY A 275 -37.29 12.73 3.00
C GLY A 275 -36.86 12.23 4.39
N THR A 276 -37.39 11.11 4.87
CA THR A 276 -36.97 10.51 6.15
C THR A 276 -35.51 10.04 6.11
N GLU A 277 -35.13 9.32 5.05
CA GLU A 277 -33.76 8.84 4.86
C GLU A 277 -32.80 9.99 4.54
N THR A 278 -33.26 11.02 3.81
CA THR A 278 -32.49 12.25 3.60
C THR A 278 -32.10 12.90 4.92
N ARG A 279 -33.07 13.16 5.82
CA ARG A 279 -32.80 13.77 7.13
C ARG A 279 -31.90 12.90 7.98
N ARG A 280 -32.16 11.59 8.02
CA ARG A 280 -31.33 10.64 8.76
C ARG A 280 -29.88 10.65 8.28
N ALA A 281 -29.65 10.67 6.96
CA ALA A 281 -28.31 10.74 6.40
C ALA A 281 -27.61 12.06 6.72
N LEU A 282 -28.32 13.20 6.62
CA LEU A 282 -27.78 14.52 7.01
C LEU A 282 -27.36 14.56 8.48
N SER A 283 -28.21 14.07 9.40
CA SER A 283 -27.86 14.01 10.82
C SER A 283 -26.62 13.14 11.09
N ARG A 284 -26.42 12.06 10.33
CA ARG A 284 -25.19 11.27 10.43
C ARG A 284 -23.97 12.06 9.96
N VAL A 285 -24.08 12.79 8.85
CA VAL A 285 -22.99 13.64 8.34
C VAL A 285 -22.62 14.72 9.35
N GLU A 286 -23.61 15.41 9.89
CA GLU A 286 -23.41 16.43 10.91
C GLU A 286 -22.71 15.86 12.15
N HIS A 287 -23.17 14.72 12.66
CA HIS A 287 -22.55 14.06 13.80
C HIS A 287 -21.09 13.65 13.54
N MET A 288 -20.78 13.19 12.33
CA MET A 288 -19.39 12.86 11.97
C MET A 288 -18.52 14.11 11.79
N ALA A 289 -19.08 15.21 11.29
CA ALA A 289 -18.35 16.44 11.01
C ALA A 289 -18.09 17.28 12.27
N SER A 290 -19.00 17.29 13.24
CA SER A 290 -18.94 18.18 14.42
C SER A 290 -17.75 17.91 15.34
N GLY A 291 -17.20 16.68 15.32
CA GLY A 291 -16.04 16.29 16.13
C GLY A 291 -14.70 16.41 15.41
N LEU A 292 -14.67 16.82 14.13
CA LEU A 292 -13.44 16.85 13.35
C LEU A 292 -12.70 18.18 13.50
N PRO A 293 -11.37 18.17 13.72
CA PRO A 293 -10.57 19.38 13.60
C PRO A 293 -10.55 19.85 12.15
N ILE A 294 -10.37 21.17 11.95
CA ILE A 294 -10.11 21.71 10.62
C ILE A 294 -8.74 21.19 10.16
N PRO A 295 -8.64 20.50 9.01
CA PRO A 295 -7.35 19.99 8.53
C PRO A 295 -6.41 21.12 8.05
N ASP A 296 -5.10 20.93 8.19
CA ASP A 296 -4.04 21.85 7.68
C ASP A 296 -4.09 22.08 6.15
N GLN A 297 -4.91 21.31 5.43
CA GLN A 297 -5.14 21.37 3.97
C GLN A 297 -6.63 21.19 3.65
N ALA A 298 -7.49 22.04 4.21
CA ALA A 298 -8.95 21.98 4.06
C ALA A 298 -9.44 22.10 2.59
N GLU A 299 -8.61 22.64 1.70
CA GLU A 299 -8.87 22.73 0.27
C GLU A 299 -8.74 21.38 -0.46
N HIS A 300 -8.06 20.40 0.13
CA HIS A 300 -7.81 19.11 -0.49
C HIS A 300 -9.12 18.40 -0.86
N HIS A 301 -9.23 17.94 -2.11
CA HIS A 301 -10.48 17.39 -2.63
C HIS A 301 -10.92 16.13 -1.86
N TYR A 302 -9.99 15.20 -1.62
CA TYR A 302 -10.24 13.90 -0.96
C TYR A 302 -10.08 13.90 0.56
N ARG A 303 -9.89 15.06 1.19
CA ARG A 303 -9.90 15.19 2.67
C ARG A 303 -11.19 15.90 3.06
N TYR A 304 -11.92 15.32 4.01
CA TYR A 304 -13.17 15.91 4.47
C TYR A 304 -12.85 17.08 5.40
N ASP A 305 -13.34 18.26 5.03
CA ASP A 305 -13.26 19.49 5.80
C ASP A 305 -14.62 19.66 6.47
N PRO A 306 -14.72 19.88 7.79
CA PRO A 306 -16.00 20.06 8.48
C PRO A 306 -16.89 21.10 7.81
N ALA A 307 -16.33 22.18 7.25
CA ALA A 307 -17.09 23.20 6.52
C ALA A 307 -17.79 22.66 5.25
N LYS A 308 -17.38 21.49 4.73
CA LYS A 308 -18.11 20.80 3.65
C LYS A 308 -19.49 20.33 4.11
N SER A 309 -19.70 20.00 5.38
CA SER A 309 -21.01 19.50 5.83
C SER A 309 -22.13 20.51 5.52
N ASP A 310 -21.91 21.79 5.79
CA ASP A 310 -22.88 22.85 5.50
C ASP A 310 -23.19 22.96 4.01
N ALA A 311 -22.18 22.80 3.15
CA ALA A 311 -22.37 22.84 1.70
C ALA A 311 -23.22 21.64 1.20
N TYR A 312 -22.98 20.45 1.75
CA TYR A 312 -23.79 19.26 1.44
C TYR A 312 -25.21 19.38 2.01
N THR A 313 -25.36 19.95 3.20
CA THR A 313 -26.67 20.27 3.79
C THR A 313 -27.44 21.24 2.89
N ALA A 314 -26.84 22.37 2.51
CA ALA A 314 -27.44 23.36 1.61
C ALA A 314 -27.91 22.72 0.29
N THR A 315 -27.02 21.96 -0.37
CA THR A 315 -27.34 21.23 -1.61
C THR A 315 -28.53 20.29 -1.41
N THR A 316 -28.50 19.49 -0.34
CA THR A 316 -29.48 18.44 -0.11
C THR A 316 -30.86 19.02 0.21
N LEU A 317 -30.91 20.06 1.06
CA LEU A 317 -32.15 20.78 1.39
C LEU A 317 -32.73 21.48 0.15
N ALA A 318 -31.88 22.15 -0.65
CA ALA A 318 -32.31 22.80 -1.88
C ALA A 318 -32.94 21.79 -2.86
N TRP A 319 -32.41 20.57 -2.95
CA TRP A 319 -32.94 19.52 -3.82
C TRP A 319 -34.26 18.91 -3.34
N VAL A 320 -34.56 18.97 -2.04
CA VAL A 320 -35.87 18.58 -1.50
C VAL A 320 -36.88 19.72 -1.62
N GLY A 321 -36.43 20.95 -1.89
CA GLY A 321 -37.27 22.16 -1.88
C GLY A 321 -37.58 22.65 -0.47
N ASP A 322 -36.72 22.33 0.51
CA ASP A 322 -36.86 22.79 1.88
C ASP A 322 -36.40 24.26 1.98
N THR A 323 -37.26 25.14 2.50
CA THR A 323 -36.97 26.57 2.62
C THR A 323 -35.84 26.87 3.60
N ALA A 324 -35.49 25.93 4.49
CA ALA A 324 -34.30 26.04 5.32
C ALA A 324 -33.00 26.06 4.51
N ALA A 325 -33.01 25.66 3.23
CA ALA A 325 -31.82 25.63 2.38
C ALA A 325 -31.20 27.02 2.16
N GLU A 326 -32.01 28.07 2.03
CA GLU A 326 -31.55 29.41 1.67
C GLU A 326 -30.48 29.97 2.63
N PRO A 327 -30.71 30.04 3.96
CA PRO A 327 -29.69 30.57 4.88
C PRO A 327 -28.39 29.76 4.86
N TYR A 328 -28.47 28.42 4.72
CA TYR A 328 -27.27 27.59 4.56
C TYR A 328 -26.53 27.93 3.25
N ALA A 329 -27.25 28.02 2.13
CA ALA A 329 -26.67 28.31 0.83
C ALA A 329 -25.97 29.68 0.79
N ARG A 330 -26.59 30.72 1.37
CA ARG A 330 -25.98 32.05 1.51
C ARG A 330 -24.71 32.00 2.35
N SER A 331 -24.76 31.39 3.53
CA SER A 331 -23.61 31.27 4.44
C SER A 331 -22.44 30.51 3.78
N VAL A 332 -22.74 29.39 3.11
CA VAL A 332 -21.75 28.61 2.37
C VAL A 332 -21.14 29.42 1.23
N LEU A 333 -21.96 30.11 0.43
CA LEU A 333 -21.48 30.93 -0.67
C LEU A 333 -20.54 32.03 -0.18
N THR A 334 -20.94 32.81 0.84
CA THR A 334 -20.11 33.87 1.43
C THR A 334 -18.75 33.33 1.88
N ARG A 335 -18.72 32.20 2.60
CA ARG A 335 -17.48 31.59 3.09
C ARG A 335 -16.57 31.07 1.98
N LEU A 336 -17.12 30.63 0.84
CA LEU A 336 -16.34 30.13 -0.29
C LEU A 336 -15.74 31.25 -1.14
N GLU A 337 -16.39 32.41 -1.19
CA GLU A 337 -15.94 33.60 -1.93
C GLU A 337 -15.03 34.49 -1.10
N HIS A 338 -15.32 34.58 0.20
CA HIS A 338 -14.59 35.38 1.16
C HIS A 338 -14.18 34.49 2.35
N PRO A 339 -13.28 33.51 2.13
CA PRO A 339 -12.80 32.66 3.22
C PRO A 339 -12.03 33.51 4.24
N GLN A 340 -12.19 33.17 5.53
CA GLN A 340 -11.40 33.78 6.61
C GLN A 340 -9.93 33.36 6.50
N ASP A 341 -9.69 32.10 6.14
CA ASP A 341 -8.36 31.50 5.99
C ASP A 341 -8.21 30.84 4.61
N GLY A 342 -7.05 31.07 3.98
CA GLY A 342 -6.70 30.48 2.69
C GLY A 342 -7.32 31.15 1.47
N PRO A 343 -7.10 30.60 0.26
CA PRO A 343 -7.58 31.18 -0.98
C PRO A 343 -9.07 30.89 -1.22
N ALA A 344 -9.73 31.78 -1.97
CA ALA A 344 -11.08 31.55 -2.49
C ALA A 344 -11.17 30.24 -3.28
N ARG A 345 -12.36 29.62 -3.25
CA ARG A 345 -12.63 28.30 -3.85
C ARG A 345 -13.64 28.45 -5.00
N PRO A 346 -13.26 29.03 -6.16
CA PRO A 346 -14.17 29.51 -7.18
C PRO A 346 -15.10 28.44 -7.75
N ARG A 347 -14.62 27.21 -8.02
CA ARG A 347 -15.50 26.14 -8.51
C ARG A 347 -16.49 25.65 -7.44
N ARG A 348 -16.11 25.66 -6.16
CA ARG A 348 -17.04 25.33 -5.07
C ARG A 348 -18.05 26.47 -4.85
N ALA A 349 -17.63 27.73 -4.94
CA ALA A 349 -18.51 28.89 -4.87
C ALA A 349 -19.54 28.90 -6.02
N LEU A 350 -19.12 28.50 -7.22
CA LEU A 350 -20.04 28.29 -8.35
C LEU A 350 -21.11 27.23 -8.03
N ALA A 351 -20.71 26.07 -7.51
CA ALA A 351 -21.67 25.03 -7.12
C ALA A 351 -22.64 25.53 -6.05
N ALA A 352 -22.13 26.19 -5.00
CA ALA A 352 -22.94 26.78 -3.93
C ALA A 352 -23.90 27.87 -4.43
N ARG A 353 -23.50 28.64 -5.44
CA ARG A 353 -24.35 29.64 -6.09
C ARG A 353 -25.51 29.01 -6.87
N LEU A 354 -25.28 27.87 -7.53
CA LEU A 354 -26.35 27.10 -8.15
C LEU A 354 -27.29 26.48 -7.10
N ASP A 355 -26.74 26.05 -5.95
CA ASP A 355 -27.55 25.56 -4.84
C ASP A 355 -28.39 26.69 -4.20
N LEU A 356 -27.84 27.91 -4.10
CA LEU A 356 -28.59 29.11 -3.68
C LEU A 356 -29.72 29.42 -4.68
N ALA A 357 -29.45 29.39 -5.98
CA ALA A 357 -30.49 29.60 -6.99
C ALA A 357 -31.64 28.59 -6.86
N LEU A 358 -31.33 27.30 -6.65
CA LEU A 358 -32.35 26.28 -6.38
C LEU A 358 -33.13 26.53 -5.08
N ALA A 359 -32.45 26.97 -4.01
CA ALA A 359 -33.13 27.32 -2.75
C ALA A 359 -34.08 28.51 -2.91
N LEU A 360 -33.68 29.55 -3.65
CA LEU A 360 -34.50 30.73 -3.95
C LEU A 360 -35.75 30.38 -4.78
N LEU A 361 -35.66 29.38 -5.67
CA LEU A 361 -36.83 28.87 -6.40
C LEU A 361 -37.88 28.23 -5.47
N ALA A 362 -37.47 27.67 -4.34
CA ALA A 362 -38.40 27.07 -3.36
C ALA A 362 -39.22 28.14 -2.61
N THR A 363 -38.73 29.37 -2.55
CA THR A 363 -39.39 30.53 -1.92
C THR A 363 -39.93 31.54 -2.95
N ASP A 364 -39.98 31.17 -4.23
CA ASP A 364 -40.48 31.97 -5.36
C ASP A 364 -39.74 33.30 -5.61
N GLN A 365 -38.47 33.37 -5.20
CA GLN A 365 -37.58 34.52 -5.43
C GLN A 365 -36.90 34.40 -6.82
N LEU A 366 -37.69 34.51 -7.88
CA LEU A 366 -37.29 34.18 -9.26
C LEU A 366 -36.19 35.10 -9.79
N ASP A 367 -36.32 36.41 -9.59
CA ASP A 367 -35.35 37.41 -10.07
C ASP A 367 -33.96 37.14 -9.48
N GLU A 368 -33.89 36.86 -8.17
CA GLU A 368 -32.62 36.57 -7.49
C GLU A 368 -32.06 35.20 -7.91
N ALA A 369 -32.92 34.19 -8.06
CA ALA A 369 -32.51 32.88 -8.56
C ALA A 369 -31.91 32.97 -9.97
N ALA A 370 -32.52 33.77 -10.85
CA ALA A 370 -32.02 34.03 -12.19
C ALA A 370 -30.68 34.79 -12.15
N ALA A 371 -30.57 35.87 -11.36
CA ALA A 371 -29.33 36.64 -11.21
C ALA A 371 -28.16 35.77 -10.68
N ALA A 372 -28.43 34.92 -9.69
CA ALA A 372 -27.45 33.96 -9.18
C ALA A 372 -27.02 32.96 -10.26
N THR A 373 -27.96 32.46 -11.07
CA THR A 373 -27.66 31.53 -12.16
C THR A 373 -26.84 32.18 -13.27
N THR A 374 -27.20 33.40 -13.68
CA THR A 374 -26.43 34.19 -14.66
C THR A 374 -25.00 34.41 -14.19
N THR A 375 -24.81 34.79 -12.93
CA THR A 375 -23.47 34.98 -12.34
C THR A 375 -22.66 33.67 -12.34
N ALA A 376 -23.30 32.52 -12.10
CA ALA A 376 -22.63 31.23 -12.18
C ALA A 376 -22.18 30.93 -13.61
N MET A 377 -23.05 31.12 -14.62
CA MET A 377 -22.76 30.85 -16.03
C MET A 377 -21.66 31.74 -16.60
N THR A 378 -21.58 33.00 -16.20
CA THR A 378 -20.61 33.99 -16.72
C THR A 378 -19.28 34.01 -15.94
N SER A 379 -19.14 33.19 -14.90
CA SER A 379 -17.96 33.16 -14.01
C SER A 379 -16.64 32.72 -14.67
N GLY A 380 -16.69 32.10 -15.85
CA GLY A 380 -15.51 31.54 -16.54
C GLY A 380 -14.91 30.28 -15.89
N VAL A 381 -15.46 29.80 -14.77
CA VAL A 381 -14.98 28.58 -14.07
C VAL A 381 -15.98 27.42 -14.12
N MET A 382 -17.09 27.59 -14.86
CA MET A 382 -18.08 26.54 -15.09
C MET A 382 -17.46 25.40 -15.92
N VAL A 383 -17.90 24.17 -15.63
CA VAL A 383 -17.46 22.98 -16.35
C VAL A 383 -18.69 22.15 -16.77
N PRO A 384 -18.58 21.30 -17.80
CA PRO A 384 -19.72 20.53 -18.32
C PRO A 384 -20.49 19.70 -17.29
N SER A 385 -19.87 19.25 -16.20
CA SER A 385 -20.55 18.54 -15.09
C SER A 385 -21.52 19.41 -14.28
N HIS A 386 -21.50 20.75 -14.43
CA HIS A 386 -22.45 21.67 -13.79
C HIS A 386 -23.71 21.92 -14.63
N HIS A 387 -23.66 21.68 -15.94
CA HIS A 387 -24.69 22.10 -16.90
C HIS A 387 -26.09 21.57 -16.55
N TRP A 388 -26.19 20.36 -16.02
CA TRP A 388 -27.48 19.76 -15.66
C TRP A 388 -28.22 20.52 -14.56
N ARG A 389 -27.49 21.14 -13.60
CA ARG A 389 -28.10 21.97 -12.55
C ARG A 389 -28.65 23.27 -13.13
N VAL A 390 -27.90 23.89 -14.03
CA VAL A 390 -28.34 25.08 -14.77
C VAL A 390 -29.61 24.78 -15.56
N SER A 391 -29.64 23.66 -16.28
CA SER A 391 -30.84 23.24 -17.01
C SER A 391 -32.06 23.08 -16.10
N GLU A 392 -31.90 22.52 -14.89
CA GLU A 392 -33.01 22.37 -13.94
C GLU A 392 -33.53 23.71 -13.41
N ILE A 393 -32.64 24.67 -13.18
CA ILE A 393 -33.03 26.03 -12.77
C ILE A 393 -33.79 26.70 -13.92
N ILE A 394 -33.27 26.66 -15.15
CA ILE A 394 -33.92 27.22 -16.33
C ILE A 394 -35.33 26.64 -16.52
N THR A 395 -35.46 25.31 -16.49
CA THR A 395 -36.77 24.64 -16.59
C THR A 395 -37.73 25.08 -15.48
N SER A 396 -37.23 25.30 -14.26
CA SER A 396 -38.07 25.75 -13.13
C SER A 396 -38.52 27.20 -13.27
N VAL A 397 -37.67 28.08 -13.81
CA VAL A 397 -37.99 29.49 -14.09
C VAL A 397 -38.98 29.57 -15.26
N GLU A 398 -38.77 28.79 -16.33
CA GLU A 398 -39.68 28.66 -17.47
C GLU A 398 -41.07 28.19 -17.06
N ALA A 399 -41.15 27.17 -16.19
CA ALA A 399 -42.42 26.64 -15.71
C ALA A 399 -43.26 27.68 -14.92
N ARG A 400 -42.60 28.72 -14.38
CA ARG A 400 -43.25 29.83 -13.67
C ARG A 400 -43.53 31.04 -14.58
N ASN A 401 -43.23 30.94 -15.88
CA ASN A 401 -43.37 32.01 -16.87
C ASN A 401 -42.63 33.31 -16.49
N ALA A 402 -41.49 33.19 -15.82
CA ALA A 402 -40.69 34.36 -15.47
C ALA A 402 -40.01 34.97 -16.72
N PRO A 403 -39.93 36.30 -16.86
CA PRO A 403 -39.33 36.95 -18.02
C PRO A 403 -37.83 36.61 -18.20
N GLU A 404 -37.12 36.32 -17.11
CA GLU A 404 -35.69 35.98 -17.08
C GLU A 404 -35.39 34.65 -17.78
N ALA A 405 -36.39 33.79 -17.98
CA ALA A 405 -36.22 32.48 -18.60
C ALA A 405 -35.55 32.54 -19.98
N THR A 406 -35.89 33.56 -20.79
CA THR A 406 -35.35 33.73 -22.14
C THR A 406 -33.87 34.07 -22.09
N GLU A 407 -33.48 35.03 -21.26
CA GLU A 407 -32.08 35.45 -21.09
C GLU A 407 -31.22 34.28 -20.58
N LEU A 408 -31.69 33.56 -19.56
CA LEU A 408 -30.96 32.40 -19.03
C LEU A 408 -30.71 31.33 -20.10
N ARG A 409 -31.70 31.07 -20.95
CA ARG A 409 -31.59 30.09 -22.04
C ARG A 409 -30.55 30.52 -23.06
N GLU A 410 -30.56 31.79 -23.46
CA GLU A 410 -29.61 32.33 -24.44
C GLU A 410 -28.17 32.25 -23.92
N ILE A 411 -27.93 32.66 -22.67
CA ILE A 411 -26.60 32.56 -22.03
C ILE A 411 -26.14 31.10 -21.98
N PHE A 412 -27.03 30.18 -21.57
CA PHE A 412 -26.68 28.77 -21.45
C PHE A 412 -26.40 28.10 -22.79
N GLN A 413 -27.16 28.44 -23.85
CA GLN A 413 -26.89 27.97 -25.21
C GLN A 413 -25.54 28.47 -25.73
N GLY A 414 -25.21 29.74 -25.46
CA GLY A 414 -23.90 30.30 -25.79
C GLY A 414 -22.75 29.55 -25.10
N LEU A 415 -22.91 29.21 -23.82
CA LEU A 415 -21.93 28.46 -23.03
C LEU A 415 -21.72 27.02 -23.55
N ILE A 416 -22.77 26.34 -24.00
CA ILE A 416 -22.65 24.96 -24.52
C ILE A 416 -22.04 24.94 -25.93
N ALA A 417 -22.23 26.02 -26.70
CA ALA A 417 -21.73 26.13 -28.07
C ALA A 417 -20.24 26.50 -28.16
N SER A 418 -19.66 27.09 -27.10
CA SER A 418 -18.23 27.41 -26.97
C SER A 418 -17.41 26.20 -26.49
#